data_AF-A0A3D1J648-F1
#
_entry.id   AF-A0A3D1J648-F1
#
_cell.length_a   1.000
_cell.length_b   1.000
_cell.length_c   1.000
_cell.angle_alpha   90.00
_cell.angle_beta   90.00
_cell.angle_gamma   90.00
#
_symmetry.space_group_name_H-M   'P 1'
#
loop_
_entity.id
_entity.type
_entity.pdbx_description
1 polymer ?
#
loop_
_entity_poly.entity_id
_entity_poly.type
_entity_poly.pdbx_seq_one_letter_code
_entity_poly.pdbx_strand_id
1 'polypeptide(L)'
;MTSKGRLVVKNAQYARDFRPIDEKCDCYTCKNYSRAYIRHLIKCDETFGMRLTSYHNVYFLLNLMKQVRQAIMDDNLLEFRQHFIEEYGFNKENARNF
;
A
#
# COMPACT_ATOMS: atom_id res chain seq x y z
N MET A 1 -1.80 2.86 -0.23
CA MET A 1 -0.90 2.34 -1.28
C MET A 1 -0.48 0.93 -0.90
N THR A 2 -0.20 0.06 -1.85
CA THR A 2 0.30 -1.32 -1.60
C THR A 2 1.30 -1.67 -2.68
N SER A 3 2.07 -2.75 -2.52
CA SER A 3 2.97 -3.24 -3.55
C SER A 3 2.25 -3.64 -4.85
N LYS A 4 0.94 -3.87 -4.80
CA LYS A 4 0.09 -4.25 -5.94
C LYS A 4 -0.85 -3.12 -6.40
N GLY A 5 -0.53 -1.88 -6.04
CA GLY A 5 -1.30 -0.70 -6.42
C GLY A 5 -2.26 -0.19 -5.35
N ARG A 6 -3.28 0.55 -5.78
CA ARG A 6 -4.23 1.21 -4.87
C ARG A 6 -5.25 0.21 -4.33
N LEU A 7 -5.33 0.12 -3.00
CA LEU A 7 -6.36 -0.61 -2.27
C LEU A 7 -7.37 0.37 -1.67
N VAL A 8 -8.65 0.26 -2.06
CA VAL A 8 -9.75 1.02 -1.45
C VAL A 8 -10.36 0.22 -0.31
N VAL A 9 -9.86 0.42 0.90
CA VAL A 9 -10.19 -0.39 2.09
C VAL A 9 -11.69 -0.38 2.44
N LYS A 10 -12.42 0.67 2.03
CA LYS A 10 -13.89 0.80 2.22
C LYS A 10 -14.71 -0.23 1.43
N ASN A 11 -14.15 -0.84 0.37
CA ASN A 11 -14.88 -1.76 -0.51
C ASN A 11 -15.44 -2.97 0.26
N ALA A 12 -16.60 -3.47 -0.17
CA ALA A 12 -17.29 -4.58 0.50
C ALA A 12 -16.47 -5.88 0.53
N GLN A 13 -15.66 -6.13 -0.50
CA GLN A 13 -14.80 -7.32 -0.60
C GLN A 13 -13.83 -7.50 0.57
N TYR A 14 -13.48 -6.42 1.27
CA TYR A 14 -12.54 -6.46 2.39
C TYR A 14 -13.21 -6.67 3.75
N ALA A 15 -14.54 -6.81 3.82
CA ALA A 15 -15.27 -6.96 5.07
C ALA A 15 -14.87 -8.20 5.90
N ARG A 16 -14.41 -9.27 5.24
CA ARG A 16 -13.95 -10.52 5.88
C ARG A 16 -12.55 -10.92 5.41
N ASP A 17 -11.76 -9.95 4.97
CA ASP A 17 -10.38 -10.19 4.56
C ASP A 17 -9.43 -9.91 5.73
N PHE A 18 -8.95 -10.98 6.36
CA PHE A 18 -8.13 -10.91 7.57
C PHE A 18 -6.63 -10.69 7.29
N ARG A 19 -6.25 -10.49 6.02
CA ARG A 19 -4.88 -10.15 5.62
C ARG A 19 -4.55 -8.69 5.94
N PRO A 20 -3.26 -8.31 6.04
CA PRO A 20 -2.87 -6.91 6.18
C PRO A 20 -3.28 -6.06 4.98
N ILE A 21 -3.11 -4.73 5.07
CA ILE A 21 -3.31 -3.84 3.91
C ILE A 21 -2.40 -4.28 2.75
N ASP A 22 -1.16 -4.61 3.05
CA ASP A 22 -0.16 -5.06 2.09
C ASP A 22 0.69 -6.17 2.71
N GLU A 23 0.80 -7.30 2.02
CA GLU A 23 1.55 -8.49 2.47
C GLU A 23 3.07 -8.30 2.36
N LYS A 24 3.54 -7.38 1.50
CA LYS A 24 4.97 -7.03 1.38
C LYS A 24 5.37 -5.86 2.31
N CYS A 25 4.49 -5.37 3.16
CA CYS A 25 4.74 -4.22 4.04
C CYS A 25 4.98 -4.65 5.49
N ASP A 26 6.02 -4.13 6.11
CA ASP A 26 6.47 -4.45 7.46
C ASP A 26 6.19 -3.32 8.48
N CYS A 27 5.33 -2.36 8.12
CA CYS A 27 4.91 -1.26 8.99
C CYS A 27 4.07 -1.75 10.18
N TYR A 28 3.99 -0.94 11.25
CA TYR A 28 3.16 -1.23 12.43
C TYR A 28 1.71 -1.61 12.06
N THR A 29 1.07 -0.89 11.13
CA THR A 29 -0.30 -1.20 10.72
C THR A 29 -0.43 -2.60 10.11
N CYS A 30 0.46 -2.97 9.18
CA CYS A 30 0.40 -4.26 8.50
C CYS A 30 0.80 -5.43 9.40
N LYS A 31 1.63 -5.21 10.42
CA LYS A 31 2.01 -6.26 11.38
C LYS A 31 0.92 -6.58 12.41
N ASN A 32 0.05 -5.62 12.73
CA ASN A 32 -0.85 -5.73 13.87
C ASN A 32 -2.35 -5.74 13.50
N TYR A 33 -2.72 -5.29 12.31
CA TYR A 33 -4.14 -5.12 11.95
C TYR A 33 -4.47 -5.68 10.56
N SER A 34 -5.64 -6.29 10.47
CA SER A 34 -6.20 -6.76 9.21
C SER A 34 -6.92 -5.64 8.45
N ARG A 35 -7.04 -5.79 7.13
CA ARG A 35 -7.83 -4.88 6.31
C ARG A 35 -9.33 -4.93 6.65
N ALA A 36 -9.84 -6.07 7.13
CA ALA A 36 -11.20 -6.17 7.66
C ALA A 36 -11.42 -5.27 8.89
N TYR A 37 -10.48 -5.30 9.84
CA TYR A 37 -10.57 -4.45 11.03
C TYR A 37 -10.45 -2.96 10.68
N ILE A 38 -9.50 -2.61 9.83
CA ILE A 38 -9.32 -1.21 9.38
C ILE A 38 -10.55 -0.72 8.61
N ARG A 39 -11.15 -1.57 7.77
CA ARG A 39 -12.42 -1.27 7.10
C ARG A 39 -13.54 -1.03 8.10
N HIS A 40 -13.65 -1.87 9.13
CA HIS A 40 -14.66 -1.72 10.18
C HIS A 40 -14.51 -0.36 10.87
N LEU A 41 -13.30 -0.01 11.33
CA LEU A 41 -13.04 1.31 11.94
C LEU A 41 -13.45 2.47 11.03
N ILE A 42 -13.09 2.40 9.75
CA ILE A 42 -13.44 3.44 8.78
C ILE A 42 -14.95 3.50 8.51
N LYS A 43 -15.67 2.38 8.62
CA LYS A 43 -17.13 2.32 8.47
C LYS A 43 -17.87 2.81 9.70
N CYS A 44 -17.25 2.77 10.87
CA CYS A 44 -17.75 3.30 12.13
C CYS A 44 -17.31 4.75 12.37
N ASP A 45 -16.70 5.41 11.39
CA ASP A 45 -16.16 6.78 11.48
C ASP A 45 -15.16 6.96 12.64
N GLU A 46 -14.44 5.89 12.98
CA GLU A 46 -13.42 5.90 14.02
C GLU A 46 -12.10 6.50 13.52
N THR A 47 -11.62 7.53 14.24
CA THR A 47 -10.39 8.26 13.87
C THR A 47 -9.15 7.35 13.82
N PHE A 48 -9.15 6.28 14.61
CA PHE A 48 -8.05 5.32 14.63
C PHE A 48 -7.83 4.65 13.27
N GLY A 49 -8.90 4.38 12.51
CA GLY A 49 -8.80 3.85 11.15
C GLY A 49 -8.04 4.79 10.21
N MET A 50 -8.31 6.10 10.30
CA MET A 50 -7.58 7.12 9.53
C MET A 50 -6.10 7.15 9.92
N ARG A 51 -5.78 7.16 11.23
CA ARG A 51 -4.39 7.13 11.71
C ARG A 51 -3.61 5.93 11.17
N LEU A 52 -4.19 4.73 11.22
CA LEU A 52 -3.56 3.51 10.73
C LEU A 52 -3.29 3.56 9.22
N THR A 53 -4.25 4.08 8.43
CA THR A 53 -4.07 4.23 6.99
C THR A 53 -3.02 5.29 6.62
N SER A 54 -3.00 6.41 7.32
CA SER A 54 -1.97 7.46 7.14
C SER A 54 -0.59 6.94 7.48
N TYR A 55 -0.44 6.25 8.62
CA TYR A 55 0.83 5.63 9.01
C TYR A 55 1.34 4.68 7.93
N HIS A 56 0.48 3.76 7.46
CA HIS A 56 0.84 2.82 6.40
C HIS A 56 1.25 3.52 5.09
N ASN A 57 0.49 4.53 4.68
CA ASN A 57 0.76 5.27 3.44
C ASN A 57 2.08 6.04 3.50
N VAL A 58 2.37 6.71 4.61
CA VAL A 58 3.64 7.43 4.81
C VAL A 58 4.81 6.45 4.83
N TYR A 59 4.68 5.34 5.56
CA TYR A 59 5.70 4.30 5.58
C TYR A 59 6.01 3.76 4.18
N PHE A 60 4.97 3.46 3.39
CA PHE A 60 5.12 2.98 2.02
C PHE A 60 5.92 3.98 1.16
N LEU A 61 5.58 5.27 1.21
CA LEU A 61 6.28 6.30 0.44
C LEU A 61 7.74 6.46 0.86
N LEU A 62 8.02 6.44 2.17
CA LEU A 62 9.39 6.52 2.68
C LEU A 62 10.22 5.32 2.23
N ASN A 63 9.64 4.11 2.28
CA ASN A 63 10.31 2.89 1.83
C ASN A 63 10.54 2.89 0.31
N LEU A 64 9.56 3.34 -0.48
CA LEU A 64 9.70 3.50 -1.93
C LEU A 64 10.85 4.46 -2.26
N MET A 65 10.90 5.63 -1.61
CA MET A 65 11.97 6.61 -1.83
C MET A 65 13.34 6.09 -1.40
N LYS A 66 13.40 5.22 -0.38
CA LYS A 66 14.64 4.52 -0.01
C LYS A 66 15.12 3.61 -1.14
N GLN A 67 14.23 2.80 -1.72
CA GLN A 67 14.54 1.92 -2.84
C GLN A 67 14.98 2.71 -4.08
N VAL A 68 14.29 3.82 -4.40
CA VAL A 68 14.68 4.71 -5.50
C VAL A 68 16.09 5.26 -5.31
N ARG A 69 16.43 5.74 -4.11
CA ARG A 69 17.79 6.22 -3.82
C ARG A 69 18.83 5.11 -3.98
N GLN A 70 18.52 3.90 -3.51
CA GLN A 70 19.42 2.76 -3.67
C GLN A 70 19.62 2.42 -5.16
N ALA A 71 18.55 2.41 -5.96
CA ALA A 71 18.63 2.11 -7.38
C ALA A 71 19.45 3.14 -8.17
N ILE A 72 19.43 4.41 -7.74
CA ILE A 72 20.32 5.46 -8.30
C ILE A 72 21.79 5.17 -7.94
N MET A 73 22.08 4.75 -6.71
CA MET A 73 23.44 4.41 -6.28
C MET A 73 23.99 3.17 -7.00
N ASP A 74 23.11 2.23 -7.35
CA ASP A 74 23.44 0.97 -8.04
C ASP A 74 23.36 1.09 -9.58
N ASP A 75 23.12 2.29 -10.12
CA ASP A 75 22.97 2.60 -11.55
C ASP A 75 21.93 1.72 -12.28
N ASN A 76 20.82 1.39 -11.61
CA ASN A 76 19.75 0.51 -12.13
C ASN A 76 18.34 1.11 -11.96
N LEU A 77 18.24 2.45 -11.93
CA LEU A 77 16.99 3.16 -11.70
C LEU A 77 15.91 2.84 -12.77
N LEU A 78 16.32 2.64 -14.03
CA LEU A 78 15.37 2.40 -15.13
C LEU A 78 14.74 1.00 -15.01
N GLU A 79 15.53 0.01 -14.66
CA GLU A 79 15.12 -1.37 -14.37
C GLU A 79 14.19 -1.39 -13.16
N PHE A 80 14.58 -0.72 -12.07
CA PHE A 80 13.74 -0.56 -10.89
C PHE A 80 12.38 0.05 -11.24
N ARG A 81 12.38 1.14 -12.02
CA ARG A 81 11.15 1.82 -12.45
C ARG A 81 10.25 0.88 -13.25
N GLN A 82 10.82 0.16 -14.20
CA GLN A 82 10.07 -0.76 -15.06
C GLN A 82 9.40 -1.86 -14.22
N HIS A 83 10.16 -2.51 -13.34
CA HIS A 83 9.62 -3.53 -12.43
C HIS A 83 8.56 -2.98 -11.49
N PHE A 84 8.77 -1.78 -10.94
CA PHE A 84 7.79 -1.14 -10.07
C PHE A 84 6.47 -0.86 -10.81
N ILE A 85 6.53 -0.32 -12.03
CA ILE A 85 5.35 -0.02 -12.86
C ILE A 85 4.55 -1.30 -13.16
N GLU A 86 5.24 -2.39 -13.48
CA GLU A 86 4.66 -3.71 -13.74
C GLU A 86 3.96 -4.28 -12.51
N GLU A 87 4.64 -4.33 -11.36
CA GLU A 87 4.08 -4.87 -10.12
C GLU A 87 2.92 -4.02 -9.57
N TYR A 88 3.07 -2.68 -9.60
CA TYR A 88 2.08 -1.75 -9.08
C TYR A 88 0.82 -1.67 -9.96
N GLY A 89 0.92 -2.13 -11.22
CA GLY A 89 -0.20 -2.30 -12.13
C GLY A 89 -0.57 -1.05 -12.93
N PHE A 90 0.37 -0.13 -13.14
CA PHE A 90 0.17 1.06 -13.98
C PHE A 90 -0.10 0.71 -15.46
N ASN A 91 0.39 -0.44 -15.91
CA ASN A 91 0.23 -0.91 -17.30
C ASN A 91 -1.13 -1.61 -17.56
N LYS A 92 -2.02 -1.71 -16.58
CA LYS A 92 -3.33 -2.38 -16.76
C LYS A 92 -4.32 -1.45 -17.45
N GLU A 93 -5.13 -2.00 -18.36
CA GLU A 93 -6.27 -1.28 -18.93
C GLU A 93 -7.19 -0.76 -17.81
N ASN A 94 -7.55 0.53 -17.86
CA ASN A 94 -8.32 1.24 -16.81
C ASN A 94 -7.65 1.28 -15.42
N ALA A 95 -6.31 1.30 -15.35
CA ALA A 95 -5.60 1.54 -14.11
C ALA A 95 -6.12 2.84 -13.46
N ARG A 96 -6.69 2.74 -12.26
CA ARG A 96 -7.10 3.90 -11.45
C ARG A 96 -5.86 4.54 -10.86
N ASN A 97 -5.17 5.29 -11.72
CA ASN A 97 -4.05 6.13 -11.37
C ASN A 97 -4.63 7.36 -10.66
N PHE A 98 -4.50 7.38 -9.33
CA PHE A 98 -4.92 8.44 -8.39
C PHE A 98 -6.36 8.39 -7.87
#